data_AF-A0A352UC34-F1
#
_entry.id   AF-A0A352UC34-F1
#
_cell.length_a   1.000
_cell.length_b   1.000
_cell.length_c   1.000
_cell.angle_alpha   90.00
_cell.angle_beta   90.00
_cell.angle_gamma   90.00
#
_symmetry.space_group_name_H-M   'P 1'
#
loop_
_entity.id
_entity.type
_entity.pdbx_description
1 polymer ?
#
loop_
_entity_poly.entity_id
_entity_poly.type
_entity_poly.pdbx_seq_one_letter_code
_entity_poly.pdbx_strand_id
1 'polypeptide(L)'
;QNPTVWQRDDWHTRFGMPERESGFGYSSEQVRDLPTFNMNQMLEYFDAVRVDTNAFLDAMSESDLSTEPHPRRPGVTLMDMWGHVMIEEAEHLGQVAYIRGIQRGLDK
;
A
#
# COMPACT_ATOMS: atom_id res chain seq x y z
N GLN A 1 -5.67 15.82 7.93
CA GLN A 1 -5.67 14.58 7.10
C GLN A 1 -6.84 13.76 7.57
N ASN A 2 -7.66 13.28 6.65
CA ASN A 2 -8.73 12.33 6.98
C ASN A 2 -8.10 10.99 7.41
N PRO A 3 -8.77 10.20 8.27
CA PRO A 3 -8.29 8.87 8.62
C PRO A 3 -8.16 8.01 7.35
N THR A 4 -7.10 7.23 7.25
CA THR A 4 -6.94 6.24 6.18
C THR A 4 -7.96 5.10 6.37
N VAL A 5 -8.22 4.30 5.32
CA VAL A 5 -9.03 3.07 5.43
C VAL A 5 -8.56 2.21 6.61
N TRP A 6 -7.23 2.07 6.76
CA TRP A 6 -6.58 1.37 7.87
C TRP A 6 -7.05 1.80 9.28
N GLN A 7 -7.25 3.11 9.45
CA GLN A 7 -7.67 3.71 10.72
C GLN A 7 -9.19 3.71 10.86
N ARG A 8 -9.89 4.16 9.81
CA ARG A 8 -11.35 4.32 9.80
C ARG A 8 -12.07 3.00 10.06
N ASP A 9 -11.57 1.91 9.47
CA ASP A 9 -12.24 0.61 9.47
C ASP A 9 -11.56 -0.42 10.41
N ASP A 10 -10.77 0.07 11.38
CA ASP A 10 -10.13 -0.72 12.45
C ASP A 10 -9.24 -1.88 11.97
N TRP A 11 -8.66 -1.77 10.77
CA TRP A 11 -7.81 -2.82 10.21
C TRP A 11 -6.56 -3.07 11.06
N HIS A 12 -6.01 -2.03 11.68
CA HIS A 12 -4.85 -2.14 12.58
C HIS A 12 -5.09 -3.16 13.70
N THR A 13 -6.24 -3.10 14.37
CA THR A 13 -6.62 -4.08 15.38
C THR A 13 -6.81 -5.46 14.78
N ARG A 14 -7.50 -5.55 13.63
CA ARG A 14 -7.75 -6.83 12.94
C ARG A 14 -6.44 -7.54 12.53
N PHE A 15 -5.42 -6.79 12.16
CA PHE A 15 -4.11 -7.30 11.77
C PHE A 15 -3.11 -7.42 12.94
N GLY A 16 -3.47 -6.95 14.14
CA GLY A 16 -2.56 -6.90 15.29
C GLY A 16 -1.35 -6.00 15.06
N MET A 17 -1.52 -4.94 14.26
CA MET A 17 -0.47 -4.02 13.83
C MET A 17 -0.73 -2.62 14.38
N PRO A 18 0.30 -1.77 14.52
CA PRO A 18 0.10 -0.41 15.03
C PRO A 18 -0.79 0.45 14.11
N GLU A 19 -1.61 1.31 14.72
CA GLU A 19 -2.52 2.21 14.00
C GLU A 19 -1.79 3.20 13.08
N ARG A 20 -0.56 3.60 13.46
CA ARG A 20 0.22 4.64 12.78
C ARG A 20 1.62 4.16 12.46
N GLU A 21 1.74 3.27 11.48
CA GLU A 21 3.02 2.78 11.01
C GLU A 21 2.93 2.30 9.55
N SER A 22 4.01 2.45 8.80
CA SER A 22 4.05 2.08 7.37
C SER A 22 4.97 0.91 7.05
N GLY A 23 5.71 0.38 8.02
CA GLY A 23 6.78 -0.60 7.77
C GLY A 23 8.04 -0.03 7.11
N PHE A 24 8.04 1.25 6.74
CA PHE A 24 9.20 1.89 6.12
C PHE A 24 10.38 1.95 7.09
N GLY A 25 11.53 1.47 6.64
CA GLY A 25 12.76 1.45 7.45
C GLY A 25 12.85 0.29 8.45
N TYR A 26 11.98 -0.72 8.34
CA TYR A 26 12.07 -1.91 9.18
C TYR A 26 13.39 -2.66 9.00
N SER A 27 13.98 -3.09 10.12
CA SER A 27 15.10 -4.03 10.14
C SER A 27 14.64 -5.45 9.78
N SER A 28 15.60 -6.33 9.48
CA SER A 28 15.28 -7.72 9.17
C SER A 28 14.64 -8.48 10.35
N GLU A 29 14.97 -8.07 11.58
CA GLU A 29 14.39 -8.59 12.83
C GLU A 29 12.93 -8.13 12.96
N GLN A 30 12.66 -6.84 12.71
CA GLN A 30 11.29 -6.31 12.76
C GLN A 30 10.39 -6.98 11.71
N VAL A 31 10.90 -7.21 10.49
CA VAL A 31 10.18 -7.95 9.45
C VAL A 31 9.92 -9.41 9.87
N ARG A 32 10.89 -10.06 10.53
CA ARG A 32 10.72 -11.43 11.04
C ARG A 32 9.65 -11.52 12.14
N ASP A 33 9.53 -10.49 12.95
CA ASP A 33 8.61 -10.44 14.09
C ASP A 33 7.19 -9.99 13.72
N LEU A 34 6.93 -9.71 12.43
CA LEU A 34 5.58 -9.43 11.94
C LEU A 34 4.63 -10.61 12.22
N PRO A 35 3.34 -10.33 12.51
CA PRO A 35 2.37 -11.38 12.74
C PRO A 35 2.14 -12.21 11.48
N THR A 36 1.66 -13.44 11.64
CA THR A 36 1.22 -14.24 10.50
C THR A 36 -0.07 -13.67 9.95
N PHE A 37 -0.07 -13.32 8.66
CA PHE A 37 -1.23 -12.74 7.99
C PHE A 37 -2.12 -13.81 7.36
N ASN A 38 -3.44 -13.69 7.58
CA ASN A 38 -4.42 -14.51 6.88
C ASN A 38 -4.64 -13.96 5.46
N MET A 39 -4.51 -14.81 4.44
CA MET A 39 -4.63 -14.38 3.03
C MET A 39 -6.01 -13.83 2.68
N ASN A 40 -7.10 -14.44 3.17
CA ASN A 40 -8.45 -13.95 2.92
C ASN A 40 -8.64 -12.57 3.54
N GLN A 41 -8.13 -12.37 4.75
CA GLN A 41 -8.16 -11.06 5.42
C GLN A 41 -7.35 -10.00 4.67
N MET A 42 -6.19 -10.37 4.12
CA MET A 42 -5.39 -9.46 3.27
C MET A 42 -6.15 -9.05 2.01
N LEU A 43 -6.87 -9.99 1.38
CA LEU A 43 -7.70 -9.69 0.21
C LEU A 43 -8.90 -8.80 0.56
N GLU A 44 -9.55 -9.02 1.72
CA GLU A 44 -10.62 -8.13 2.17
C GLU A 44 -10.12 -6.69 2.40
N TYR A 45 -8.90 -6.54 2.94
CA TYR A 45 -8.30 -5.20 3.11
C TYR A 45 -7.95 -4.57 1.76
N PHE A 46 -7.40 -5.35 0.83
CA PHE A 46 -7.16 -4.91 -0.54
C PHE A 46 -8.46 -4.41 -1.19
N ASP A 47 -9.56 -5.16 -1.08
CA ASP A 47 -10.85 -4.76 -1.64
C ASP A 47 -11.38 -3.47 -0.99
N ALA A 48 -11.24 -3.33 0.33
CA ALA A 48 -11.66 -2.12 1.05
C ALA A 48 -10.87 -0.88 0.59
N VAL A 49 -9.55 -0.98 0.43
CA VAL A 49 -8.72 0.11 -0.10
C VAL A 49 -9.11 0.40 -1.55
N ARG A 50 -9.33 -0.63 -2.36
CA ARG A 50 -9.68 -0.52 -3.78
C ARG A 50 -11.00 0.22 -4.00
N VAL A 51 -12.01 0.02 -3.15
CA VAL A 51 -13.28 0.76 -3.21
C VAL A 51 -13.03 2.26 -3.08
N ASP A 52 -12.28 2.68 -2.06
CA ASP A 52 -11.96 4.09 -1.83
C ASP A 52 -11.06 4.66 -2.93
N THR A 53 -10.06 3.91 -3.38
CA THR A 53 -9.18 4.30 -4.49
C THR A 53 -9.97 4.55 -5.77
N ASN A 54 -10.88 3.64 -6.14
CA ASN A 54 -11.69 3.82 -7.35
C ASN A 54 -12.66 4.99 -7.20
N ALA A 55 -13.31 5.14 -6.05
CA ALA A 55 -14.19 6.29 -5.80
C ALA A 55 -13.45 7.63 -5.91
N PHE A 56 -12.19 7.69 -5.44
CA PHE A 56 -11.34 8.86 -5.60
C PHE A 56 -11.01 9.14 -7.07
N LEU A 57 -10.60 8.11 -7.82
CA LEU A 57 -10.26 8.24 -9.25
C LEU A 57 -11.47 8.64 -10.09
N ASP A 58 -12.65 8.06 -9.84
CA ASP A 58 -13.90 8.35 -10.55
C ASP A 58 -14.37 9.80 -10.33
N ALA A 59 -14.07 10.38 -9.16
CA ALA A 59 -14.40 11.76 -8.84
C ALA A 59 -13.36 12.77 -9.35
N MET A 60 -12.19 12.32 -9.81
CA MET A 60 -11.08 13.17 -10.20
C MET A 60 -11.25 13.70 -11.62
N SER A 61 -11.02 15.00 -11.79
CA SER A 61 -10.93 15.65 -13.09
C SER A 61 -9.48 15.73 -13.59
N GLU A 62 -9.28 15.99 -14.87
CA GLU A 62 -7.94 16.21 -15.43
C GLU A 62 -7.22 17.39 -14.78
N SER A 63 -7.93 18.46 -14.42
CA SER A 63 -7.34 19.61 -13.74
C SER A 63 -6.77 19.26 -12.36
N ASP A 64 -7.37 18.30 -11.67
CA ASP A 64 -6.93 17.89 -10.33
C ASP A 64 -5.54 17.27 -10.35
N LEU A 65 -5.12 16.68 -11.48
CA LEU A 65 -3.79 16.07 -11.64
C LEU A 65 -2.63 17.02 -11.33
N SER A 66 -2.85 18.33 -11.50
CA SER A 66 -1.87 19.39 -11.20
C SER A 66 -1.79 19.78 -9.72
N THR A 67 -2.69 19.25 -8.88
CA THR A 67 -2.72 19.54 -7.44
C THR A 67 -1.49 18.98 -6.76
N GLU A 68 -0.89 19.75 -5.83
CA GLU A 68 0.19 19.30 -4.95
C GLU A 68 -0.39 18.89 -3.59
N PRO A 69 -0.71 17.60 -3.36
CA PRO A 69 -1.50 17.19 -2.18
C PRO A 69 -0.67 17.19 -0.90
N HIS A 70 0.66 17.16 -0.99
CA HIS A 70 1.53 16.96 0.17
C HIS A 70 2.39 18.19 0.49
N PRO A 71 2.09 18.94 1.56
CA PRO A 71 2.77 20.21 1.87
C PRO A 71 4.25 20.09 2.25
N ARG A 72 4.75 18.85 2.44
CA ARG A 72 6.16 18.57 2.75
C ARG A 72 6.95 18.08 1.52
N ARG A 73 6.27 17.95 0.38
CA ARG A 73 6.86 17.56 -0.91
C ARG A 73 6.38 18.55 -1.98
N PRO A 74 6.74 19.85 -1.86
CA PRO A 74 6.33 20.85 -2.83
C PRO A 74 6.81 20.48 -4.23
N GLY A 75 5.99 20.76 -5.24
CA GLY A 75 6.22 20.41 -6.64
C GLY A 75 5.87 18.97 -7.01
N VAL A 76 5.48 18.11 -6.06
CA VAL A 76 5.00 16.75 -6.37
C VAL A 76 3.49 16.79 -6.56
N THR A 77 3.05 16.53 -7.79
CA THR A 77 1.64 16.59 -8.19
C THR A 77 0.91 15.26 -7.98
N LEU A 78 -0.42 15.26 -8.07
CA LEU A 78 -1.21 14.02 -8.11
C LEU A 78 -0.83 13.14 -9.30
N MET A 79 -0.49 13.73 -10.45
CA MET A 79 0.03 12.98 -11.60
C MET A 79 1.31 12.21 -11.24
N ASP A 80 2.28 12.88 -10.60
CA ASP A 80 3.53 12.26 -10.17
C ASP A 80 3.29 11.14 -9.15
N MET A 81 2.37 11.36 -8.20
CA MET A 81 2.02 10.37 -7.19
C MET A 81 1.38 9.13 -7.79
N TRP A 82 0.41 9.27 -8.71
CA TRP A 82 -0.21 8.11 -9.35
C TRP A 82 0.77 7.34 -10.25
N GLY A 83 1.62 8.07 -10.98
CA GLY A 83 2.71 7.45 -11.74
C GLY A 83 3.63 6.63 -10.86
N HIS A 84 4.04 7.18 -9.72
CA HIS A 84 4.88 6.50 -8.74
C HIS A 84 4.20 5.25 -8.15
N VAL A 85 2.94 5.36 -7.70
CA VAL A 85 2.20 4.22 -7.12
C VAL A 85 2.12 3.04 -8.09
N MET A 86 1.82 3.28 -9.38
CA MET A 86 1.75 2.19 -10.36
C MET A 86 3.07 1.45 -10.54
N ILE A 87 4.20 2.17 -10.48
CA ILE A 87 5.53 1.57 -10.63
C ILE A 87 5.95 0.83 -9.36
N GLU A 88 5.73 1.41 -8.18
CA GLU A 88 6.03 0.77 -6.89
C GLU A 88 5.31 -0.59 -6.75
N GLU A 89 4.03 -0.68 -7.13
CA GLU A 89 3.28 -1.94 -7.11
C GLU A 89 3.88 -2.99 -8.07
N ALA A 90 4.35 -2.57 -9.25
CA ALA A 90 5.00 -3.45 -10.21
C ALA A 90 6.37 -3.96 -9.69
N GLU A 91 7.13 -3.09 -9.02
CA GLU A 91 8.40 -3.46 -8.38
C GLU A 91 8.18 -4.47 -7.24
N HIS A 92 7.18 -4.24 -6.39
CA HIS A 92 6.80 -5.18 -5.32
C HIS A 92 6.35 -6.53 -5.87
N LEU A 93 5.59 -6.57 -6.97
CA LEU A 93 5.24 -7.83 -7.62
C LEU A 93 6.49 -8.61 -8.07
N GLY A 94 7.49 -7.91 -8.62
CA GLY A 94 8.78 -8.49 -8.97
C GLY A 94 9.53 -9.06 -7.75
N GLN A 95 9.56 -8.33 -6.64
CA GLN A 95 10.18 -8.78 -5.39
C GLN A 95 9.51 -10.04 -4.84
N VAL A 96 8.17 -10.10 -4.84
CA VAL A 96 7.41 -11.29 -4.42
C VAL A 96 7.73 -12.48 -5.33
N ALA A 97 7.76 -12.27 -6.65
CA ALA A 97 8.13 -13.32 -7.60
C ALA A 97 9.55 -13.84 -7.37
N TYR A 98 10.50 -12.94 -7.09
CA TYR A 98 11.89 -13.29 -6.78
C TYR A 98 12.01 -14.11 -5.49
N ILE A 99 11.38 -13.68 -4.40
CA ILE A 99 11.33 -14.41 -3.12
C ILE A 99 10.70 -15.79 -3.32
N ARG A 100 9.59 -15.87 -4.05
CA ARG A 100 8.95 -17.15 -4.39
C ARG A 100 9.95 -18.04 -5.13
N GLY A 101 10.67 -17.52 -6.11
CA GLY A 101 11.71 -18.26 -6.85
C GLY A 101 12.81 -18.81 -5.94
N ILE A 102 13.28 -18.05 -4.96
CA ILE A 102 14.28 -18.51 -3.97
C ILE A 102 13.70 -19.64 -3.08
N GLN A 103 12.48 -19.49 -2.59
CA GLN A 103 11.84 -20.48 -1.71
C GLN A 103 11.43 -21.76 -2.44
N ARG A 104 11.18 -21.66 -3.75
CA ARG A 104 10.54 -22.72 -4.52
C ARG A 104 11.46 -23.37 -5.56
N GLY A 105 12.47 -22.67 -6.04
CA GLY A 105 13.26 -23.12 -7.19
C GLY A 105 12.43 -23.08 -8.49
N LEU A 106 13.03 -23.57 -9.58
CA LEU A 106 12.37 -23.70 -10.89
C LEU A 106 11.39 -24.88 -10.95
N ASP A 107 11.47 -25.80 -9.99
CA ASP A 107 10.78 -27.10 -10.00
C ASP A 107 9.47 -27.12 -9.18
N LYS A 108 8.78 -25.96 -9.04
CA LYS A 108 7.49 -25.86 -8.33
C LYS A 108 6.41 -25.13 -9.11
#